data_AF-A0A1A7WA56-F1
#
_entry.id   AF-A0A1A7WA56-F1
#
_cell.length_a   1.000
_cell.length_b   1.000
_cell.length_c   1.000
_cell.angle_alpha   90.00
_cell.angle_beta   90.00
_cell.angle_gamma   90.00
#
_symmetry.space_group_name_H-M   'P 1'
#
loop_
_entity.id
_entity.type
_entity.pdbx_description
1 polymer ?
#
loop_
_entity_poly.entity_id
_entity_poly.type
_entity_poly.pdbx_seq_one_letter_code
_entity_poly.pdbx_strand_id
1 'polypeptide(L)'
;IMTNPGLNFSFKDFCDLVYELFKDGNFSWYRVAALFYFTSKLVINAHEAGLLERIKTIISWAIDYLRDNLINWIRQQGGWEAIYLSTPTWQAVGVILAGFLTAIFVMHKM
;
A
#
# COMPACT_ATOMS: atom_id res chain seq x y z
N ILE A 1 26.92 20.47 -2.76
CA ILE A 1 26.61 19.12 -2.22
C ILE A 1 25.10 19.05 -2.08
N MET A 2 24.45 18.29 -2.96
CA MET A 2 23.00 18.29 -3.13
C MET A 2 22.34 17.62 -1.92
N THR A 3 21.79 18.40 -1.00
CA THR A 3 20.77 17.91 -0.07
C THR A 3 19.53 17.58 -0.89
N ASN A 4 19.36 16.31 -1.22
CA ASN A 4 18.08 15.79 -1.67
C ASN A 4 17.07 16.17 -0.56
N PRO A 5 15.95 16.87 -0.83
CA PRO A 5 14.94 17.23 0.18
C PRO A 5 14.14 16.01 0.63
N GLY A 6 14.75 14.82 0.58
CA GLY A 6 14.23 13.58 1.11
C GLY A 6 14.01 13.77 2.60
N LEU A 7 12.76 14.11 2.91
CA LEU A 7 12.11 14.11 4.20
C LEU A 7 13.02 13.55 5.30
N ASN A 8 13.42 14.40 6.27
CA ASN A 8 13.95 13.92 7.54
C ASN A 8 12.79 13.23 8.28
N PHE A 9 12.41 12.04 7.79
CA PHE A 9 11.25 11.29 8.23
C PHE A 9 11.66 10.53 9.48
N SER A 10 11.20 11.01 10.63
CA SER A 10 11.51 10.37 11.89
C SER A 10 10.57 9.20 12.15
N PHE A 11 10.98 8.30 13.04
CA PHE A 11 10.11 7.21 13.52
C PHE A 11 8.83 7.75 14.16
N LYS A 12 8.88 8.92 14.82
CA LYS A 12 7.70 9.56 15.41
C LYS A 12 6.73 10.03 14.33
N ASP A 13 7.23 10.70 13.29
CA ASP A 13 6.39 11.19 12.18
C ASP A 13 5.70 10.02 11.47
N PHE A 14 6.38 8.89 11.36
CA PHE A 14 5.79 7.65 10.86
C PHE A 14 4.67 7.11 11.74
N CYS A 15 4.87 7.01 13.05
CA CYS A 15 3.82 6.54 13.97
C CYS A 15 2.58 7.45 13.90
N ASP A 16 2.80 8.77 13.90
CA ASP A 16 1.73 9.76 13.80
C ASP A 16 0.98 9.63 12.46
N LEU A 17 1.71 9.50 11.35
CA LEU A 17 1.15 9.28 10.01
C LEU A 17 0.33 8.00 9.93
N VAL A 18 0.84 6.89 10.46
CA VAL A 18 0.13 5.60 10.45
C VAL A 18 -1.14 5.67 11.29
N TYR A 19 -1.08 6.31 12.46
CA TYR A 19 -2.26 6.53 13.27
C TYR A 19 -3.30 7.36 12.52
N GLU A 20 -2.89 8.45 11.87
CA GLU A 20 -3.78 9.28 11.06
C GLU A 20 -4.36 8.52 9.86
N LEU A 21 -3.56 7.69 9.20
CA LEU A 21 -3.96 6.88 8.04
C LEU A 21 -5.08 5.88 8.36
N PHE A 22 -5.18 5.43 9.61
CA PHE A 22 -6.17 4.41 10.02
C PHE A 22 -7.17 4.93 11.08
N LYS A 23 -7.08 6.21 11.47
CA LYS A 23 -7.92 6.83 12.50
C LYS A 23 -9.42 6.76 12.18
N ASP A 24 -9.77 6.83 10.91
CA ASP A 24 -11.16 6.80 10.43
C ASP A 24 -11.79 5.39 10.45
N GLY A 25 -11.02 4.35 10.79
CA GLY A 25 -11.48 2.95 10.78
C GLY A 25 -11.75 2.40 9.38
N ASN A 26 -11.42 3.16 8.32
CA ASN A 26 -11.64 2.73 6.94
C ASN A 26 -10.37 2.05 6.39
N PHE A 27 -10.34 0.73 6.49
CA PHE A 27 -9.20 -0.06 6.04
C PHE A 27 -9.26 -0.35 4.55
N SER A 28 -8.09 -0.27 3.89
CA SER A 28 -7.96 -0.56 2.48
C SER A 28 -6.58 -1.13 2.16
N TRP A 29 -6.50 -1.91 1.08
CA TRP A 29 -5.23 -2.45 0.61
C TRP A 29 -4.21 -1.36 0.24
N TYR A 30 -4.67 -0.20 -0.26
CA TYR A 30 -3.78 0.92 -0.57
C TYR A 30 -3.18 1.55 0.70
N ARG A 31 -3.93 1.64 1.81
CA ARG A 31 -3.41 2.13 3.10
C ARG A 31 -2.45 1.13 3.73
N VAL A 32 -2.76 -0.17 3.63
CA VAL A 32 -1.85 -1.23 4.05
C VAL A 32 -0.54 -1.17 3.25
N ALA A 33 -0.60 -0.97 1.93
CA ALA A 33 0.59 -0.79 1.10
C ALA A 33 1.38 0.47 1.49
N ALA A 34 0.71 1.57 1.83
CA ALA A 34 1.37 2.78 2.31
C ALA A 34 2.15 2.54 3.62
N LEU A 35 1.57 1.81 4.58
CA LEU A 35 2.28 1.40 5.81
C LEU A 35 3.60 0.68 5.49
N PHE A 36 3.58 -0.30 4.58
CA PHE A 36 4.80 -1.01 4.17
C PHE A 36 5.81 -0.10 3.48
N TYR A 37 5.34 0.81 2.62
CA TYR A 37 6.20 1.77 1.92
C TYR A 37 6.94 2.68 2.90
N PHE A 38 6.22 3.30 3.85
CA PHE A 38 6.82 4.18 4.84
C PHE A 38 7.76 3.45 5.81
N THR A 39 7.39 2.23 6.22
CA THR A 39 8.26 1.36 7.02
C THR A 39 9.57 1.07 6.27
N SER A 40 9.48 0.73 4.99
CA SER A 40 10.65 0.43 4.15
C SER A 40 11.56 1.66 4.00
N LYS A 41 10.98 2.85 3.81
CA LYS A 41 11.73 4.11 3.77
C LYS A 41 12.50 4.37 5.07
N LEU A 42 11.87 4.15 6.22
CA LEU A 42 12.55 4.29 7.52
C LEU A 42 13.67 3.28 7.72
N VAL A 43 13.46 2.03 7.31
CA VAL A 43 14.48 0.97 7.39
C VAL A 43 15.68 1.31 6.53
N ILE A 44 15.47 1.79 5.30
CA ILE A 44 16.56 2.23 4.40
C ILE A 44 17.34 3.38 5.04
N ASN A 45 16.64 4.41 5.54
CA ASN A 45 17.29 5.55 6.19
C ASN A 45 18.08 5.14 7.45
N ALA A 46 17.56 4.22 8.25
CA ALA A 46 18.25 3.70 9.44
C ALA A 46 19.45 2.83 9.08
N HIS A 47 19.37 2.08 7.98
CA HIS A 47 20.47 1.29 7.44
C HIS A 47 21.61 2.17 6.93
N GLU A 48 21.30 3.21 6.15
CA GLU A 48 22.28 4.19 5.68
C GLU A 48 22.98 4.92 6.84
N ALA A 49 22.28 5.11 7.96
CA ALA A 49 22.83 5.68 9.20
C ALA A 49 23.61 4.66 10.07
N GLY A 50 23.66 3.38 9.71
CA GLY A 50 24.32 2.32 10.49
C GLY A 50 23.61 1.93 11.79
N LEU A 51 22.33 2.29 11.94
CA LEU A 51 21.55 2.14 13.19
C LEU A 51 20.71 0.84 13.18
N LEU A 52 21.37 -0.31 13.22
CA LEU A 52 20.72 -1.64 13.18
C LEU A 52 19.65 -1.87 14.27
N GLU A 53 19.88 -1.38 15.49
CA GLU A 53 18.88 -1.49 16.59
C GLU A 53 17.60 -0.69 16.29
N ARG A 54 17.74 0.41 15.54
CA ARG A 54 16.59 1.21 15.11
C ARG A 54 15.76 0.47 14.06
N ILE A 55 16.40 -0.26 13.15
CA ILE A 55 15.72 -1.10 12.16
C ILE A 55 14.84 -2.14 12.86
N LYS A 56 15.38 -2.86 13.84
CA LYS A 56 14.61 -3.85 14.63
C LYS A 56 13.39 -3.21 15.29
N THR A 57 13.57 -2.03 15.88
CA THR A 57 12.49 -1.28 16.54
C THR A 57 11.38 -0.90 15.55
N ILE A 58 11.74 -0.38 14.37
CA ILE A 58 10.79 0.02 13.32
C ILE A 58 9.98 -1.18 12.84
N ILE A 59 10.67 -2.30 12.54
CA ILE A 59 10.03 -3.52 12.04
C ILE A 59 9.11 -4.12 13.09
N SER A 60 9.56 -4.22 14.35
CA SER A 60 8.73 -4.75 15.44
C SER A 60 7.45 -3.94 15.58
N TRP A 61 7.58 -2.60 15.65
CA TRP A 61 6.42 -1.73 15.78
C TRP A 61 5.43 -1.88 14.61
N ALA A 62 5.93 -1.97 13.37
CA ALA A 62 5.07 -2.15 12.20
C ALA A 62 4.32 -3.50 12.23
N ILE A 63 4.99 -4.57 12.68
CA ILE A 63 4.38 -5.89 12.86
C ILE A 63 3.31 -5.86 13.95
N ASP A 64 3.62 -5.24 15.09
CA ASP A 64 2.70 -5.13 16.22
C ASP A 64 1.46 -4.32 15.81
N TYR A 65 1.64 -3.19 15.11
CA TYR A 65 0.54 -2.39 14.60
C TYR A 65 -0.36 -3.18 13.62
N LEU A 66 0.25 -3.94 12.70
CA LEU A 66 -0.48 -4.79 11.76
C LEU A 66 -1.26 -5.88 12.49
N ARG A 67 -0.64 -6.52 13.48
CA ARG A 67 -1.28 -7.57 14.29
C ARG A 67 -2.47 -7.01 15.07
N ASP A 68 -2.31 -5.87 15.72
CA ASP A 68 -3.31 -5.37 16.66
C ASP A 68 -4.48 -4.68 15.95
N ASN A 69 -4.23 -4.04 14.81
CA ASN A 69 -5.23 -3.20 14.13
C ASN A 69 -5.73 -3.75 12.80
N LEU A 70 -4.87 -4.44 12.04
CA LEU A 70 -5.16 -4.80 10.64
C LEU A 70 -5.48 -6.28 10.43
N ILE A 71 -5.02 -7.18 11.31
CA ILE A 71 -5.12 -8.63 11.08
C ILE A 71 -6.56 -9.12 10.95
N ASN A 72 -7.48 -8.55 11.73
CA ASN A 72 -8.90 -8.90 11.70
C ASN A 72 -9.54 -8.48 10.38
N TRP A 73 -9.22 -7.28 9.89
CA TRP A 73 -9.68 -6.80 8.60
C TRP A 73 -9.10 -7.63 7.45
N ILE A 74 -7.79 -7.91 7.46
CA ILE A 74 -7.13 -8.76 6.45
C ILE A 74 -7.82 -10.12 6.39
N ARG A 75 -8.13 -10.72 7.53
CA ARG A 75 -8.84 -12.00 7.60
C ARG A 75 -10.25 -11.91 7.00
N GLN A 76 -10.98 -10.82 7.24
CA GLN A 76 -12.31 -10.59 6.66
C GLN A 76 -12.27 -10.42 5.14
N GLN A 77 -11.18 -9.89 4.58
CA GLN A 77 -10.99 -9.79 3.13
C GLN A 77 -10.69 -11.15 2.46
N GLY A 78 -10.53 -12.24 3.22
CA GLY A 78 -10.09 -13.54 2.69
C GLY A 78 -8.57 -13.73 2.75
N GLY A 79 -7.87 -12.92 3.55
CA GLY A 79 -6.41 -12.94 3.68
C GLY A 79 -5.71 -12.12 2.61
N TRP A 80 -4.41 -12.35 2.46
CA TRP A 80 -3.56 -11.63 1.51
C TRP A 80 -3.88 -11.95 0.04
N GLU A 81 -4.54 -13.08 -0.22
CA GLU A 81 -5.00 -13.48 -1.56
C GLU A 81 -5.95 -12.47 -2.19
N ALA A 82 -6.66 -11.70 -1.37
CA ALA A 82 -7.58 -10.66 -1.83
C ALA A 82 -6.87 -9.57 -2.67
N ILE A 83 -5.57 -9.34 -2.46
CA ILE A 83 -4.79 -8.37 -3.23
C ILE A 83 -4.75 -8.76 -4.71
N TYR A 84 -4.57 -10.05 -5.01
CA TYR A 84 -4.53 -10.56 -6.38
C TYR A 84 -5.89 -10.47 -7.06
N LEU A 85 -6.96 -10.80 -6.31
CA LEU A 85 -8.35 -10.72 -6.77
C LEU A 85 -8.84 -9.28 -6.96
N SER A 86 -8.20 -8.30 -6.31
CA SER A 86 -8.53 -6.88 -6.43
C SER A 86 -8.17 -6.27 -7.79
N THR A 87 -7.38 -6.95 -8.62
CA THR A 87 -7.16 -6.53 -10.01
C THR A 87 -8.25 -7.13 -10.90
N PRO A 88 -9.21 -6.32 -11.40
CA PRO A 88 -10.29 -6.85 -12.21
C PRO A 88 -9.79 -6.94 -13.66
N THR A 89 -8.78 -7.78 -13.89
CA THR A 89 -8.30 -8.10 -15.24
C THR A 89 -9.47 -8.51 -16.14
N TRP A 90 -10.43 -9.26 -15.60
CA TRP A 90 -11.65 -9.65 -16.31
C TRP A 90 -12.59 -8.48 -16.64
N GLN A 91 -12.69 -7.44 -15.80
CA GLN A 91 -13.48 -6.25 -16.14
C GLN A 91 -12.76 -5.39 -17.19
N ALA A 92 -11.44 -5.25 -17.10
CA ALA A 92 -10.65 -4.55 -18.11
C ALA A 92 -10.75 -5.24 -19.48
N VAL A 93 -10.64 -6.57 -19.52
CA VAL A 93 -10.84 -7.37 -20.74
C VAL A 93 -12.27 -7.17 -21.27
N GLY A 94 -13.29 -7.20 -20.42
CA GLY A 94 -14.68 -6.97 -20.80
C GLY A 94 -14.92 -5.58 -21.41
N VAL A 95 -14.38 -4.52 -20.82
CA VAL A 95 -14.49 -3.14 -21.34
C VAL A 95 -13.77 -2.99 -22.68
N ILE A 96 -12.58 -3.58 -22.81
CA ILE A 96 -11.82 -3.56 -24.07
C ILE A 96 -12.59 -4.30 -25.17
N LEU A 97 -13.12 -5.50 -24.89
CA LEU A 97 -13.93 -6.27 -25.83
C LEU A 97 -15.21 -5.53 -26.25
N ALA A 98 -15.90 -4.92 -25.30
CA ALA A 98 -17.07 -4.09 -25.59
C ALA A 98 -16.72 -2.89 -26.49
N GLY A 99 -15.56 -2.25 -26.26
CA GLY A 99 -15.04 -1.18 -27.10
C GLY A 99 -14.77 -1.65 -28.54
N PHE A 100 -14.13 -2.81 -28.72
CA PHE A 100 -13.93 -3.38 -30.05
C PHE A 100 -15.24 -3.75 -30.74
N LEU A 101 -16.17 -4.40 -30.04
CA LEU A 101 -17.47 -4.79 -30.61
C LEU A 101 -18.30 -3.58 -31.03
N THR A 102 -18.31 -2.51 -30.23
CA THR A 102 -19.02 -1.27 -30.57
C THR A 102 -18.39 -0.57 -31.77
N ALA A 103 -17.06 -0.48 -31.85
CA ALA A 103 -16.36 0.07 -33.02
C ALA A 103 -16.64 -0.74 -34.29
N ILE A 104 -16.57 -2.07 -34.23
CA ILE A 104 -16.89 -2.96 -35.35
C ILE A 104 -18.34 -2.75 -35.81
N PHE A 105 -19.29 -2.70 -34.87
CA PHE A 105 -20.71 -2.47 -35.19
C PHE A 105 -20.95 -1.12 -35.88
N VAL A 106 -20.28 -0.05 -35.43
CA VAL A 106 -20.36 1.28 -36.07
C VAL A 106 -19.77 1.24 -37.47
N MET A 107 -18.60 0.62 -37.65
CA MET A 107 -17.95 0.50 -38.97
C MET A 107 -18.75 -0.35 -39.96
N HIS A 108 -19.48 -1.36 -39.50
CA HIS A 108 -20.33 -2.20 -40.36
C HIS A 108 -21.68 -1.54 -40.70
N LYS A 109 -22.06 -0.49 -39.97
CA LYS A 109 -23.30 0.26 -40.17
C LYS A 109 -23.11 1.52 -41.02
N MET A 110 -21.86 1.93 -41.25
CA MET A 110 -21.45 2.94 -42.24
C MET A 110 -21.24 2.31 -43.61
#